data_AF-A0A3Q3QAH0-F1
#
_entry.id   AF-A0A3Q3QAH0-F1
#
_cell.length_a   1.000
_cell.length_b   1.000
_cell.length_c   1.000
_cell.angle_alpha   90.00
_cell.angle_beta   90.00
_cell.angle_gamma   90.00
#
_symmetry.space_group_name_H-M   'P 1'
#
loop_
_entity.id
_entity.type
_entity.pdbx_description
1 polymer ?
#
loop_
_entity_poly.entity_id
_entity_poly.type
_entity_poly.pdbx_seq_one_letter_code
_entity_poly.pdbx_strand_id
1 'polypeptide(L)'
;MFFLEFLDDFYRIYGSFIPLQKSDVWKHLKRKCNTDFSERKNVIFTEVAKYCAAILQKPVPSFGVVYKKHTLTLEDLSTLADQNWLNDQVMNMYGELIMESAHHKVHFLNSFFHRQLMTKGYDGVKRWTKQVDLFSKSLLLVPVHLEVHWCLVTADFVRKAICLYDSQGNALQKVNILKYLMTEAREKQQTAFENGWTKIPQQTNENDCGVFVLEYSRCLALAKPLQFSQRDIPKIRKRIYKELCDCKLHEEG
;
A
#
# COMPACT_ATOMS: atom_id res chain seq x y z
N MET A 1 -19.31 17.88 -25.68
CA MET A 1 -19.94 17.26 -24.51
C MET A 1 -18.99 16.20 -23.93
N PHE A 2 -17.80 16.59 -23.44
CA PHE A 2 -16.76 15.60 -23.04
C PHE A 2 -15.90 16.01 -21.83
N PHE A 3 -15.81 17.31 -21.50
CA PHE A 3 -14.91 17.78 -20.45
C PHE A 3 -15.50 17.73 -19.03
N LEU A 4 -16.80 18.04 -18.87
CA LEU A 4 -17.48 17.92 -17.57
C LEU A 4 -17.61 16.46 -17.12
N GLU A 5 -18.00 15.55 -18.02
CA GLU A 5 -18.00 14.11 -17.77
C GLU A 5 -16.60 13.60 -17.41
N PHE A 6 -15.56 14.10 -18.10
CA PHE A 6 -14.17 13.79 -17.74
C PHE A 6 -13.80 14.27 -16.33
N LEU A 7 -14.23 15.46 -15.91
CA LEU A 7 -13.97 15.97 -14.57
C LEU A 7 -14.75 15.20 -13.51
N ASP A 8 -15.99 14.79 -13.81
CA ASP A 8 -16.79 13.89 -12.97
C ASP A 8 -16.11 12.53 -12.81
N ASP A 9 -15.62 11.93 -13.89
CA ASP A 9 -14.86 10.68 -13.85
C ASP A 9 -13.55 10.83 -13.08
N PHE A 10 -12.81 11.91 -13.33
CA PHE A 10 -11.55 12.17 -12.63
C PHE A 10 -11.77 12.34 -11.12
N TYR A 11 -12.78 13.12 -10.73
CA TYR A 11 -13.13 13.31 -9.32
C TYR A 11 -13.65 12.02 -8.68
N ARG A 12 -14.40 11.19 -9.42
CA ARG A 12 -14.82 9.86 -8.97
C ARG A 12 -13.67 8.89 -8.77
N ILE A 13 -12.57 9.03 -9.52
CA ILE A 13 -11.40 8.16 -9.42
C ILE A 13 -10.43 8.63 -8.33
N TYR A 14 -10.14 9.93 -8.27
CA TYR A 14 -9.06 10.48 -7.42
C TYR A 14 -9.53 11.38 -6.26
N GLY A 15 -10.84 11.56 -6.10
CA GLY A 15 -11.43 12.30 -4.99
C GLY A 15 -10.91 13.74 -4.85
N SER A 16 -10.96 14.26 -3.62
CA SER A 16 -10.43 15.58 -3.24
C SER A 16 -8.94 15.58 -2.90
N PHE A 17 -8.32 14.41 -2.85
CA PHE A 17 -7.06 14.16 -2.15
C PHE A 17 -5.83 14.33 -3.02
N ILE A 18 -5.99 14.09 -4.32
CA ILE A 18 -5.26 14.85 -5.31
C ILE A 18 -6.15 16.07 -5.52
N PRO A 19 -5.82 17.27 -4.99
CA PRO A 19 -6.56 18.46 -5.37
C PRO A 19 -6.62 18.46 -6.90
N LEU A 20 -7.73 18.88 -7.49
CA LEU A 20 -7.87 19.07 -8.94
C LEU A 20 -6.87 20.16 -9.38
N GLN A 21 -5.59 19.78 -9.41
CA GLN A 21 -4.48 20.59 -9.81
C GLN A 21 -4.62 20.62 -11.32
N LYS A 22 -4.74 21.84 -11.82
CA LYS A 22 -4.87 22.13 -13.23
C LYS A 22 -3.82 21.38 -14.07
N SER A 23 -2.61 21.18 -13.51
CA SER A 23 -1.52 20.39 -14.12
C SER A 23 -1.78 18.88 -14.22
N ASP A 24 -2.48 18.27 -13.27
CA ASP A 24 -2.70 16.83 -13.24
C ASP A 24 -3.86 16.44 -14.15
N VAL A 25 -4.94 17.22 -14.12
CA VAL A 25 -6.04 17.17 -15.10
C VAL A 25 -5.48 17.28 -16.53
N TRP A 26 -4.58 18.25 -16.74
CA TRP A 26 -3.93 18.47 -18.03
C TRP A 26 -3.07 17.28 -18.50
N LYS A 27 -2.20 16.76 -17.62
CA LYS A 27 -1.37 15.58 -17.94
C LYS A 27 -2.24 14.37 -18.26
N HIS A 28 -3.31 14.16 -17.51
CA HIS A 28 -4.22 13.05 -17.71
C HIS A 28 -4.98 13.18 -19.04
N LEU A 29 -5.49 14.38 -19.38
CA LEU A 29 -6.14 14.64 -20.67
C LEU A 29 -5.19 14.39 -21.85
N LYS A 30 -3.96 14.90 -21.78
CA LYS A 30 -2.94 14.68 -22.80
C LYS A 30 -2.65 13.19 -23.00
N ARG A 31 -2.56 12.42 -21.91
CA ARG A 31 -2.36 10.97 -21.95
C ARG A 31 -3.58 10.23 -22.51
N LYS A 32 -4.79 10.54 -22.06
CA LYS A 32 -6.03 9.85 -22.44
C LYS A 32 -6.44 10.12 -23.90
N CYS A 33 -6.25 11.35 -24.36
CA CYS A 33 -6.65 11.76 -25.72
C CYS A 33 -5.50 11.69 -26.73
N ASN A 34 -4.28 11.36 -26.29
CA ASN A 34 -3.05 11.37 -27.11
C ASN A 34 -2.91 12.65 -27.97
N THR A 35 -3.30 13.81 -27.43
CA THR A 35 -3.40 15.08 -28.15
C THR A 35 -2.69 16.18 -27.37
N ASP A 36 -1.97 17.07 -28.05
CA ASP A 36 -1.41 18.25 -27.40
C ASP A 36 -2.47 19.33 -27.22
N PHE A 37 -2.71 19.72 -25.97
CA PHE A 37 -3.73 20.69 -25.65
C PHE A 37 -3.19 22.11 -25.48
N SER A 38 -1.88 22.36 -25.65
CA SER A 38 -1.15 23.59 -25.26
C SER A 38 -1.91 24.91 -25.47
N GLU A 39 -2.57 25.08 -26.62
CA GLU A 39 -3.35 26.30 -26.96
C GLU A 39 -4.63 26.48 -26.10
N ARG A 40 -5.18 25.38 -25.55
CA ARG A 40 -6.40 25.34 -24.73
C ARG A 40 -6.12 25.28 -23.22
N LYS A 41 -4.87 25.48 -22.80
CA LYS A 41 -4.43 25.40 -21.38
C LYS A 41 -5.25 26.27 -20.45
N ASN A 42 -5.41 27.53 -20.81
CA ASN A 42 -6.14 28.48 -19.98
C ASN A 42 -7.63 28.14 -19.90
N VAL A 43 -8.23 27.65 -20.98
CA VAL A 43 -9.64 27.22 -21.01
C VAL A 43 -9.85 26.02 -20.09
N ILE A 44 -9.02 24.98 -20.19
CA ILE A 44 -9.08 23.80 -19.32
C ILE A 44 -8.92 24.21 -17.85
N PHE A 45 -8.00 25.11 -17.56
CA PHE A 45 -7.71 25.56 -16.20
C PHE A 45 -8.89 26.34 -15.59
N THR A 46 -9.57 27.16 -16.39
CA THR A 46 -10.77 27.89 -15.97
C THR A 46 -11.94 26.94 -15.69
N GLU A 47 -12.16 25.96 -16.55
CA GLU A 47 -13.26 25.00 -16.37
C GLU A 47 -13.03 24.07 -15.16
N VAL A 48 -11.78 23.67 -14.88
CA VAL A 48 -11.43 22.97 -13.63
C VAL A 48 -11.80 23.80 -12.40
N ALA A 49 -11.48 25.10 -12.40
CA ALA A 49 -11.77 25.98 -11.27
C ALA A 49 -13.29 26.14 -11.04
N LYS A 50 -14.07 26.29 -12.12
CA LYS A 50 -15.55 26.33 -12.04
C LYS A 50 -16.12 25.03 -11.48
N TYR A 51 -15.59 23.89 -11.92
CA TYR A 51 -16.02 22.58 -11.46
C TYR A 51 -15.70 22.35 -9.97
N CYS A 52 -14.50 22.72 -9.51
CA CYS A 52 -14.15 22.67 -8.08
C CYS A 52 -15.11 23.49 -7.22
N ALA A 53 -15.47 24.70 -7.66
CA ALA A 53 -16.43 25.54 -6.93
C ALA A 53 -17.83 24.92 -6.87
N ALA A 54 -18.25 24.19 -7.92
CA ALA A 54 -19.54 23.54 -8.00
C ALA A 54 -19.65 22.27 -7.15
N ILE A 55 -18.58 21.48 -7.00
CA ILE A 55 -18.58 20.26 -6.16
C ILE A 55 -18.82 20.59 -4.68
N LEU A 56 -18.28 21.71 -4.19
CA LEU A 56 -18.45 22.14 -2.78
C LEU A 56 -19.91 22.36 -2.39
N GLN A 57 -20.81 22.47 -3.36
CA GLN A 57 -22.24 22.74 -3.15
C GLN A 57 -23.15 21.52 -3.37
N LYS A 58 -22.61 20.36 -3.81
CA LYS A 58 -23.40 19.14 -4.07
C LYS A 58 -23.28 18.14 -2.90
N PRO A 59 -24.35 17.41 -2.53
CA PRO A 59 -24.24 16.26 -1.65
C PRO A 59 -23.36 15.21 -2.34
N VAL A 60 -22.16 15.02 -1.83
CA VAL A 60 -21.10 14.21 -2.45
C VAL A 60 -21.56 12.74 -2.43
N PRO A 61 -21.66 12.03 -3.57
CA PRO A 61 -21.75 10.57 -3.56
C PRO A 61 -20.56 10.07 -2.77
N SER A 62 -20.76 9.11 -1.86
CA SER A 62 -19.66 8.57 -1.03
C SER A 62 -18.54 8.05 -1.94
N PHE A 63 -17.49 8.85 -2.10
CA PHE A 63 -16.32 8.46 -2.88
C PHE A 63 -15.72 7.21 -2.24
N GLY A 64 -15.48 6.21 -3.07
CA GLY A 64 -14.82 5.00 -2.63
C GLY A 64 -14.25 4.19 -3.79
N VAL A 65 -13.18 3.47 -3.50
CA VAL A 65 -12.47 2.60 -4.43
C VAL A 65 -12.77 1.16 -4.03
N VAL A 66 -13.33 0.38 -4.95
CA VAL A 66 -13.63 -1.04 -4.74
C VAL A 66 -12.67 -1.88 -5.57
N TYR A 67 -11.94 -2.77 -4.91
CA TYR A 67 -11.06 -3.73 -5.57
C TYR A 67 -11.18 -5.10 -4.92
N LYS A 68 -11.68 -6.08 -5.69
CA LYS A 68 -12.02 -7.42 -5.21
C LYS A 68 -12.95 -7.32 -3.97
N LYS A 69 -12.47 -7.79 -2.82
CA LYS A 69 -13.19 -7.77 -1.53
C LYS A 69 -12.94 -6.49 -0.71
N HIS A 70 -12.07 -5.59 -1.17
CA HIS A 70 -11.69 -4.38 -0.46
C HIS A 70 -12.54 -3.21 -0.93
N THR A 71 -12.94 -2.36 0.02
CA THR A 71 -13.60 -1.08 -0.25
C THR A 71 -12.88 -0.02 0.57
N LEU A 72 -12.31 0.97 -0.09
CA LEU A 72 -11.72 2.13 0.56
C LEU A 72 -12.67 3.31 0.43
N THR A 73 -12.98 3.94 1.54
CA THR A 73 -13.72 5.21 1.58
C THR A 73 -12.76 6.39 1.41
N LEU A 74 -13.32 7.60 1.29
CA LEU A 74 -12.52 8.82 1.38
C LEU A 74 -11.76 8.92 2.70
N GLU A 75 -12.32 8.46 3.81
CA GLU A 75 -11.66 8.47 5.13
C GLU A 75 -10.43 7.57 5.15
N ASP A 76 -10.55 6.35 4.61
CA ASP A 76 -9.43 5.42 4.50
C ASP A 76 -8.30 6.00 3.66
N LEU A 77 -8.66 6.52 2.48
CA LEU A 77 -7.70 7.16 1.59
C LEU A 77 -7.12 8.44 2.19
N SER A 78 -7.83 9.07 3.14
CA SER A 78 -7.36 10.26 3.83
C SER A 78 -6.18 10.00 4.76
N THR A 79 -5.95 8.75 5.12
CA THR A 79 -4.76 8.35 5.89
C THR A 79 -3.45 8.52 5.11
N LEU A 80 -3.52 8.65 3.78
CA LEU A 80 -2.36 8.90 2.93
C LEU A 80 -1.95 10.38 2.88
N ALA A 81 -2.71 11.32 3.47
CA ALA A 81 -2.31 12.74 3.44
C ALA A 81 -1.13 12.96 4.36
N ASP A 82 -0.26 13.86 3.93
CA ASP A 82 0.68 14.58 4.76
C ASP A 82 1.39 13.67 5.78
N GLN A 83 0.93 13.72 7.02
CA GLN A 83 1.53 13.12 8.20
C GLN A 83 0.53 12.20 8.93
N ASN A 84 -0.55 11.79 8.25
CA ASN A 84 -1.56 10.89 8.81
C ASN A 84 -1.06 9.45 8.87
N TRP A 85 -1.55 8.70 9.85
CA TRP A 85 -1.18 7.29 10.06
C TRP A 85 -2.02 6.41 9.14
N LEU A 86 -1.37 5.49 8.42
CA LEU A 86 -2.09 4.53 7.58
C LEU A 86 -2.95 3.60 8.44
N ASN A 87 -4.15 3.33 7.95
CA ASN A 87 -5.03 2.34 8.56
C ASN A 87 -4.90 0.96 7.91
N ASP A 88 -5.61 -0.02 8.49
CA ASP A 88 -5.62 -1.39 8.01
C ASP A 88 -6.26 -1.56 6.62
N GLN A 89 -7.24 -0.73 6.24
CA GLN A 89 -7.88 -0.82 4.93
C GLN A 89 -6.90 -0.51 3.81
N VAL A 90 -6.15 0.60 3.93
CA VAL A 90 -5.07 0.96 3.00
C VAL A 90 -3.99 -0.11 2.96
N MET A 91 -3.52 -0.57 4.13
CA MET A 91 -2.49 -1.61 4.24
C MET A 91 -2.89 -2.89 3.50
N ASN A 92 -4.12 -3.37 3.74
CA ASN A 92 -4.63 -4.62 3.20
C ASN A 92 -4.91 -4.55 1.70
N MET A 93 -5.55 -3.46 1.22
CA MET A 93 -5.81 -3.32 -0.20
C MET A 93 -4.54 -3.13 -1.02
N TYR A 94 -3.56 -2.37 -0.52
CA TYR A 94 -2.28 -2.23 -1.21
C TYR A 94 -1.49 -3.55 -1.24
N GLY A 95 -1.55 -4.34 -0.15
CA GLY A 95 -1.01 -5.71 -0.13
C GLY A 95 -1.59 -6.61 -1.23
N GLU A 96 -2.88 -6.48 -1.54
CA GLU A 96 -3.51 -7.18 -2.67
C GLU A 96 -2.92 -6.74 -4.02
N LEU A 97 -2.66 -5.45 -4.23
CA LEU A 97 -2.00 -4.94 -5.44
C LEU A 97 -0.56 -5.47 -5.59
N ILE A 98 0.16 -5.62 -4.47
CA ILE A 98 1.51 -6.21 -4.44
C ILE A 98 1.46 -7.67 -4.89
N MET A 99 0.52 -8.47 -4.35
CA MET A 99 0.38 -9.88 -4.72
C MET A 99 0.08 -10.05 -6.22
N GLU A 100 -0.80 -9.22 -6.78
CA GLU A 100 -1.13 -9.21 -8.22
C GLU A 100 0.09 -8.88 -9.08
N SER A 101 0.81 -7.82 -8.72
CA SER A 101 1.97 -7.35 -9.49
C SER A 101 3.14 -8.33 -9.44
N ALA A 102 3.23 -9.14 -8.37
CA ALA A 102 4.20 -10.22 -8.24
C ALA A 102 3.72 -11.56 -8.84
N HIS A 103 2.64 -11.56 -9.63
CA HIS A 103 2.02 -12.76 -10.21
C HIS A 103 1.75 -13.85 -9.17
N HIS A 104 1.35 -13.46 -7.97
CA HIS A 104 1.11 -14.32 -6.81
C HIS A 104 2.29 -15.21 -6.40
N LYS A 105 3.53 -14.91 -6.81
CA LYS A 105 4.74 -15.54 -6.25
C LYS A 105 5.00 -15.07 -4.83
N VAL A 106 4.57 -13.86 -4.50
CA VAL A 106 4.61 -13.27 -3.15
C VAL A 106 3.22 -13.39 -2.54
N HIS A 107 3.16 -13.68 -1.24
CA HIS A 107 1.91 -13.65 -0.48
C HIS A 107 1.96 -12.58 0.60
N PHE A 108 0.95 -11.72 0.65
CA PHE A 108 0.81 -10.65 1.62
C PHE A 108 -0.35 -11.01 2.56
N LEU A 109 -0.07 -11.23 3.84
CA LEU A 109 -1.10 -11.53 4.83
C LEU A 109 -1.86 -10.27 5.21
N ASN A 110 -3.14 -10.47 5.55
CA ASN A 110 -3.94 -9.40 6.10
C ASN A 110 -3.38 -8.95 7.47
N SER A 111 -3.37 -7.65 7.73
CA SER A 111 -2.87 -7.01 8.95
C SER A 111 -3.46 -7.52 10.27
N PHE A 112 -4.66 -8.09 10.23
CA PHE A 112 -5.30 -8.71 11.40
C PHE A 112 -4.69 -10.06 11.79
N PHE A 113 -3.90 -10.69 10.91
CA PHE A 113 -3.29 -12.00 11.14
C PHE A 113 -2.47 -12.04 12.43
N HIS A 114 -1.56 -11.08 12.62
CA HIS A 114 -0.72 -11.02 13.81
C HIS A 114 -1.55 -10.90 15.09
N ARG A 115 -2.54 -9.99 15.11
CA ARG A 115 -3.42 -9.80 16.26
C ARG A 115 -4.19 -11.08 16.59
N GLN A 116 -4.72 -11.77 15.57
CA GLN A 116 -5.43 -13.03 15.73
C GLN A 116 -4.52 -14.12 16.29
N LEU A 117 -3.28 -14.23 15.78
CA LEU A 117 -2.28 -15.17 16.27
C LEU A 117 -1.92 -14.89 17.74
N MET A 118 -1.72 -13.63 18.11
CA MET A 118 -1.36 -13.27 19.48
C MET A 118 -2.49 -13.53 20.48
N THR A 119 -3.75 -13.40 20.05
CA THR A 119 -4.92 -13.56 20.92
C THR A 119 -5.41 -15.00 21.02
N LYS A 120 -5.34 -15.77 19.93
CA LYS A 120 -5.92 -17.11 19.84
C LYS A 120 -4.90 -18.22 19.54
N GLY A 121 -3.61 -17.88 19.49
CA GLY A 121 -2.55 -18.81 19.13
C GLY A 121 -2.70 -19.37 17.71
N TYR A 122 -1.97 -20.46 17.44
CA TYR A 122 -1.96 -21.16 16.16
C TYR A 122 -3.37 -21.55 15.69
N ASP A 123 -4.18 -22.08 16.60
CA ASP A 123 -5.54 -22.56 16.28
C ASP A 123 -6.45 -21.45 15.74
N GLY A 124 -6.22 -20.20 16.15
CA GLY A 124 -6.97 -19.04 15.67
C GLY A 124 -6.65 -18.63 14.24
N VAL A 125 -5.49 -19.04 13.71
CA VAL A 125 -4.98 -18.64 12.38
C VAL A 125 -4.76 -19.79 11.42
N LYS A 126 -4.76 -21.06 11.87
CA LYS A 126 -4.49 -22.25 11.02
C LYS A 126 -5.37 -22.38 9.78
N ARG A 127 -6.54 -21.72 9.75
CA ARG A 127 -7.46 -21.71 8.59
C ARG A 127 -7.21 -20.57 7.61
N TRP A 128 -6.46 -19.53 8.00
CA TRP A 128 -6.24 -18.32 7.18
C TRP A 128 -5.41 -18.63 5.93
N THR A 129 -4.53 -19.61 6.02
CA THR A 129 -3.66 -20.07 4.94
C THR A 129 -4.15 -21.40 4.35
N LYS A 130 -5.34 -21.88 4.73
CA LYS A 130 -5.83 -23.21 4.29
C LYS A 130 -6.00 -23.31 2.77
N GLN A 131 -6.34 -22.22 2.11
CA GLN A 131 -6.53 -22.16 0.65
C GLN A 131 -5.28 -21.67 -0.09
N VAL A 132 -4.18 -21.41 0.62
CA VAL A 132 -2.95 -20.87 0.04
C VAL A 132 -1.78 -21.74 0.47
N ASP A 133 -1.16 -22.43 -0.48
CA ASP A 133 0.12 -23.08 -0.20
C ASP A 133 1.22 -22.01 -0.06
N LEU A 134 1.54 -21.65 1.19
CA LEU A 134 2.57 -20.67 1.52
C LEU A 134 3.96 -21.08 1.05
N PHE A 135 4.28 -22.38 1.04
CA PHE A 135 5.63 -22.85 0.69
C PHE A 135 5.86 -22.90 -0.82
N SER A 136 4.80 -22.86 -1.62
CA SER A 136 4.89 -22.61 -3.07
C SER A 136 5.28 -21.18 -3.43
N LYS A 137 5.24 -20.26 -2.46
CA LYS A 137 5.56 -18.84 -2.64
C LYS A 137 7.06 -18.62 -2.53
N SER A 138 7.56 -17.56 -3.17
CA SER A 138 8.95 -17.12 -3.00
C SER A 138 9.12 -16.32 -1.71
N LEU A 139 8.11 -15.54 -1.32
CA LEU A 139 8.16 -14.61 -0.20
C LEU A 139 6.80 -14.48 0.48
N LEU A 140 6.80 -14.56 1.80
CA LEU A 140 5.68 -14.18 2.65
C LEU A 140 5.95 -12.80 3.26
N LEU A 141 4.96 -11.91 3.17
CA LEU A 141 4.95 -10.59 3.76
C LEU A 141 3.86 -10.55 4.84
N VAL A 142 4.23 -10.19 6.06
CA VAL A 142 3.33 -10.14 7.21
C VAL A 142 3.37 -8.74 7.83
N PRO A 143 2.45 -7.84 7.48
CA PRO A 143 2.34 -6.56 8.18
C PRO A 143 1.92 -6.81 9.63
N VAL A 144 2.59 -6.15 10.56
CA VAL A 144 2.38 -6.28 12.00
C VAL A 144 2.03 -4.91 12.57
N HIS A 145 0.82 -4.79 13.10
CA HIS A 145 0.38 -3.61 13.85
C HIS A 145 0.65 -3.81 15.35
N LEU A 146 1.47 -2.92 15.92
CA LEU A 146 1.85 -2.86 17.33
C LEU A 146 1.33 -1.57 17.95
N GLU A 147 0.06 -1.55 18.36
CA GLU A 147 -0.65 -0.40 18.97
C GLU A 147 -0.63 0.86 18.11
N VAL A 148 0.50 1.58 18.09
CA VAL A 148 0.75 2.84 17.40
C VAL A 148 1.85 2.73 16.33
N HIS A 149 2.26 1.52 15.97
CA HIS A 149 3.38 1.29 15.06
C HIS A 149 3.14 0.17 14.06
N TRP A 150 3.60 0.35 12.83
CA TRP A 150 3.61 -0.69 11.80
C TRP A 150 5.04 -1.17 11.57
N CYS A 151 5.21 -2.49 11.57
CA CYS A 151 6.43 -3.13 11.08
C CYS A 151 6.07 -4.30 10.14
N LEU A 152 7.08 -4.87 9.49
CA LEU A 152 6.89 -5.95 8.54
C LEU A 152 7.78 -7.13 8.91
N VAL A 153 7.21 -8.31 9.02
CA VAL A 153 7.98 -9.56 9.08
C VAL A 153 7.88 -10.25 7.74
N THR A 154 9.00 -10.80 7.28
CA THR A 154 9.04 -11.57 6.04
C THR A 154 9.58 -12.97 6.27
N ALA A 155 9.08 -13.94 5.51
CA ALA A 155 9.72 -15.24 5.36
C ALA A 155 10.07 -15.42 3.87
N ASP A 156 11.36 -15.38 3.56
CA ASP A 156 11.89 -15.65 2.23
C ASP A 156 12.15 -17.16 2.12
N PHE A 157 11.31 -17.84 1.34
CA PHE A 157 11.38 -19.30 1.19
C PHE A 157 12.50 -19.75 0.25
N VAL A 158 13.04 -18.84 -0.57
CA VAL A 158 14.16 -19.11 -1.48
C VAL A 158 15.47 -19.00 -0.71
N ARG A 159 15.68 -17.89 0.00
CA ARG A 159 16.86 -17.64 0.83
C ARG A 159 16.83 -18.37 2.17
N LYS A 160 15.67 -18.93 2.55
CA LYS A 160 15.42 -19.51 3.87
C LYS A 160 15.80 -18.50 4.96
N ALA A 161 15.20 -17.31 4.89
CA ALA A 161 15.47 -16.24 5.85
C ALA A 161 14.17 -15.66 6.40
N ILE A 162 14.14 -15.42 7.71
CA ILE A 162 13.09 -14.62 8.34
C ILE A 162 13.71 -13.29 8.75
N CYS A 163 13.09 -12.18 8.34
CA CYS A 163 13.60 -10.83 8.58
C CYS A 163 12.51 -9.95 9.19
N LEU A 164 12.89 -9.07 10.11
CA LEU A 164 12.06 -7.99 10.60
C LEU A 164 12.51 -6.68 9.95
N TYR A 165 11.56 -5.97 9.35
CA TYR A 165 11.72 -4.64 8.80
C TYR A 165 10.96 -3.66 9.70
N ASP A 166 11.72 -2.86 10.42
CA ASP A 166 11.19 -1.85 11.33
C ASP A 166 11.91 -0.52 11.07
N SER A 167 11.16 0.46 10.58
CA SER A 167 11.65 1.81 10.28
C SER A 167 12.02 2.63 11.52
N GLN A 168 11.58 2.23 12.73
CA GLN A 168 11.94 2.86 14.01
C GLN A 168 12.97 2.07 14.83
N GLY A 169 13.20 0.80 14.50
CA GLY A 169 14.16 -0.06 15.19
C GLY A 169 13.77 -0.54 16.60
N ASN A 170 12.52 -0.39 17.01
CA ASN A 170 12.05 -0.64 18.39
C ASN A 170 11.17 -1.91 18.56
N ALA A 171 10.81 -2.59 17.46
CA ALA A 171 9.83 -3.68 17.45
C ALA A 171 10.41 -5.05 17.82
N LEU A 172 11.73 -5.22 17.83
CA LEU A 172 12.39 -6.52 18.01
C LEU A 172 11.97 -7.28 19.27
N GLN A 173 11.73 -6.57 20.37
CA GLN A 173 11.33 -7.20 21.63
C GLN A 173 9.82 -7.49 21.69
N LYS A 174 9.01 -6.92 20.79
CA LYS A 174 7.54 -6.95 20.85
C LYS A 174 6.90 -7.94 19.86
N VAL A 175 7.66 -8.42 18.87
CA VAL A 175 7.13 -9.23 17.77
C VAL A 175 7.39 -10.72 17.99
N ASN A 176 6.42 -11.43 18.57
CA ASN A 176 6.50 -12.89 18.81
C ASN A 176 6.21 -13.74 17.54
N ILE A 177 5.97 -13.10 16.39
CA ILE A 177 5.67 -13.80 15.13
C ILE A 177 6.89 -14.54 14.56
N LEU A 178 8.10 -14.11 14.91
CA LEU A 178 9.34 -14.82 14.57
C LEU A 178 9.30 -16.25 15.14
N LYS A 179 8.89 -16.40 16.40
CA LYS A 179 8.73 -17.71 17.05
C LYS A 179 7.68 -18.57 16.33
N TYR A 180 6.56 -17.97 15.92
CA TYR A 180 5.53 -18.68 15.14
C TYR A 180 6.08 -19.18 13.80
N LEU A 181 6.71 -18.31 13.00
CA LEU A 181 7.24 -18.69 11.69
C LEU A 181 8.34 -19.76 11.80
N MET A 182 9.21 -19.66 12.81
CA MET A 182 10.21 -20.70 13.10
C MET A 182 9.58 -22.03 13.58
N THR A 183 8.38 -21.99 14.16
CA THR A 183 7.65 -23.20 14.58
C THR A 183 6.97 -23.84 13.36
N GLU A 184 6.25 -23.06 12.55
CA GLU A 184 5.63 -23.50 11.29
C GLU A 184 6.68 -24.12 10.35
N ALA A 185 7.84 -23.47 10.21
CA ALA A 185 8.95 -23.99 9.42
C ALA A 185 9.42 -25.37 9.94
N ARG A 186 9.57 -25.54 11.27
CA ARG A 186 9.95 -26.82 11.88
C ARG A 186 8.90 -27.91 11.68
N GLU A 187 7.63 -27.59 11.89
CA GLU A 187 6.51 -28.53 11.65
C GLU A 187 6.46 -29.00 10.20
N LYS A 188 6.90 -28.15 9.26
CA LYS A 188 6.94 -28.42 7.82
C LYS A 188 8.32 -28.88 7.34
N GLN A 189 9.20 -29.29 8.27
CA GLN A 189 10.55 -29.81 8.03
C GLN A 189 11.49 -28.86 7.25
N GLN A 190 11.29 -27.55 7.39
CA GLN A 190 12.14 -26.50 6.82
C GLN A 190 13.13 -25.97 7.88
N THR A 191 14.22 -26.69 8.13
CA THR A 191 15.20 -26.38 9.20
C THR A 191 16.23 -25.29 8.86
N ALA A 192 16.29 -24.85 7.60
CA ALA A 192 17.32 -23.95 7.09
C ALA A 192 17.06 -22.44 7.32
N PHE A 193 16.05 -22.06 8.10
CA PHE A 193 15.67 -20.65 8.25
C PHE A 193 16.59 -19.89 9.23
N GLU A 194 17.26 -18.83 8.74
CA GLU A 194 18.14 -17.97 9.53
C GLU A 194 17.55 -16.56 9.76
N ASN A 195 18.00 -15.88 10.84
CA ASN A 195 17.66 -14.48 11.11
C ASN A 195 18.55 -13.55 10.27
N GLY A 196 17.95 -12.81 9.34
CA GLY A 196 18.67 -11.85 8.50
C GLY A 196 18.55 -10.41 9.02
N TRP A 197 19.68 -9.73 9.20
CA TRP A 197 19.74 -8.29 9.49
C TRP A 197 20.25 -7.54 8.26
N THR A 198 19.50 -6.54 7.79
CA THR A 198 19.93 -5.67 6.70
C THR A 198 19.83 -4.22 7.14
N LYS A 199 20.76 -3.36 6.71
CA LYS A 199 20.59 -1.91 6.82
C LYS A 199 19.43 -1.50 5.93
N ILE A 200 18.33 -1.09 6.55
CA ILE A 200 17.12 -0.64 5.86
C ILE A 200 16.98 0.88 6.02
N PRO A 201 16.26 1.55 5.12
CA PRO A 201 15.81 2.93 5.35
C PRO A 201 15.17 3.07 6.75
N GLN A 202 15.31 4.24 7.37
CA GLN A 202 14.71 4.51 8.68
C GLN A 202 13.82 5.75 8.56
N GLN A 203 12.73 5.75 9.32
CA GLN A 203 11.88 6.94 9.43
C GLN A 203 12.50 7.92 10.42
N THR A 204 12.19 9.21 10.27
CA THR A 204 12.65 10.26 11.20
C THR A 204 11.49 11.00 11.88
N ASN A 205 10.28 10.47 11.75
CA ASN A 205 9.06 10.96 12.41
C ASN A 205 8.29 9.79 13.04
N GLU A 206 7.08 10.03 13.54
CA GLU A 206 6.29 9.03 14.27
C GLU A 206 5.14 8.41 13.44
N ASN A 207 4.90 8.90 12.21
CA ASN A 207 3.66 8.62 11.48
C ASN A 207 3.85 7.86 10.15
N ASP A 208 5.07 7.76 9.64
CA ASP A 208 5.32 7.16 8.32
C ASP A 208 5.57 5.65 8.36
N CYS A 209 5.56 5.01 9.53
CA CYS A 209 5.84 3.57 9.68
C CYS A 209 5.01 2.69 8.73
N GLY A 210 3.72 3.00 8.55
CA GLY A 210 2.85 2.30 7.61
C GLY A 210 3.30 2.46 6.15
N VAL A 211 3.77 3.65 5.77
CA VAL A 211 4.26 3.92 4.41
C VAL A 211 5.58 3.18 4.16
N PHE A 212 6.49 3.17 5.14
CA PHE A 212 7.72 2.38 5.06
C PHE A 212 7.41 0.88 4.91
N VAL A 213 6.45 0.34 5.67
CA VAL A 213 6.02 -1.07 5.53
C VAL A 213 5.52 -1.38 4.12
N LEU A 214 4.70 -0.50 3.52
CA LEU A 214 4.22 -0.69 2.16
C LEU A 214 5.35 -0.57 1.13
N GLU A 215 6.31 0.35 1.34
CA GLU A 215 7.45 0.52 0.43
C GLU A 215 8.44 -0.65 0.50
N TYR A 216 8.76 -1.14 1.71
CA TYR A 216 9.54 -2.36 1.89
C TYR A 216 8.89 -3.53 1.17
N SER A 217 7.59 -3.72 1.41
CA SER A 217 6.80 -4.81 0.82
C SER A 217 6.85 -4.77 -0.70
N ARG A 218 6.64 -3.58 -1.28
CA ARG A 218 6.71 -3.37 -2.73
C ARG A 218 8.11 -3.69 -3.27
N CYS A 219 9.16 -3.13 -2.68
CA CYS A 219 10.52 -3.34 -3.17
C CYS A 219 10.91 -4.82 -3.12
N LEU A 220 10.64 -5.49 -2.00
CA LEU A 220 10.95 -6.91 -1.80
C LEU A 220 10.15 -7.79 -2.78
N ALA A 221 8.86 -7.52 -2.95
CA ALA A 221 8.01 -8.30 -3.86
C ALA A 221 8.41 -8.17 -5.34
N LEU A 222 8.93 -7.00 -5.73
CA LEU A 222 9.39 -6.70 -7.08
C LEU A 222 10.90 -6.90 -7.27
N ALA A 223 11.58 -7.52 -6.28
CA ALA A 223 13.03 -7.72 -6.28
C ALA A 223 13.86 -6.44 -6.54
N LYS A 224 13.36 -5.29 -6.08
CA LYS A 224 14.03 -3.99 -6.16
C LYS A 224 14.83 -3.70 -4.88
N PRO A 225 15.95 -2.96 -4.98
CA PRO A 225 16.71 -2.57 -3.80
C PRO A 225 15.92 -1.56 -2.95
N LEU A 226 16.16 -1.56 -1.63
CA LEU A 226 15.56 -0.61 -0.68
C LEU A 226 16.24 0.77 -0.76
N GLN A 227 16.17 1.40 -1.92
CA GLN A 227 16.81 2.70 -2.22
C GLN A 227 15.80 3.85 -2.12
N PHE A 228 15.35 4.12 -0.91
CA PHE A 228 14.51 5.29 -0.61
C PHE A 228 14.83 5.81 0.79
N SER A 229 14.33 7.01 1.10
CA SER A 229 14.56 7.69 2.37
C SER A 229 13.29 8.39 2.86
N GLN A 230 13.34 8.94 4.07
CA GLN A 230 12.30 9.81 4.60
C GLN A 230 11.91 10.97 3.64
N ARG A 231 12.86 11.48 2.85
CA ARG A 231 12.63 12.59 1.91
C ARG A 231 11.70 12.21 0.75
N ASP A 232 11.60 10.91 0.46
CA ASP A 232 10.80 10.39 -0.64
C ASP A 232 9.36 10.09 -0.22
N ILE A 233 9.08 10.02 1.08
CA ILE A 233 7.78 9.60 1.64
C ILE A 233 6.61 10.47 1.16
N PRO A 234 6.70 11.81 1.05
CA PRO A 234 5.60 12.59 0.50
C PRO A 234 5.25 12.22 -0.95
N LYS A 235 6.24 11.81 -1.75
CA LYS A 235 6.01 11.34 -3.13
C LYS A 235 5.46 9.92 -3.13
N ILE A 236 5.97 9.04 -2.27
CA ILE A 236 5.50 7.66 -2.11
C ILE A 236 4.03 7.63 -1.66
N ARG A 237 3.63 8.47 -0.69
CA ARG A 237 2.22 8.61 -0.27
C ARG A 237 1.29 8.93 -1.44
N LYS A 238 1.68 9.89 -2.28
CA LYS A 238 0.92 10.25 -3.50
C LYS A 238 0.90 9.12 -4.52
N ARG A 239 2.00 8.37 -4.66
CA ARG A 239 2.07 7.20 -5.54
C ARG A 239 1.12 6.11 -5.06
N ILE A 240 1.15 5.75 -3.77
CA ILE A 240 0.27 4.75 -3.17
C ILE A 240 -1.20 5.14 -3.36
N TYR A 241 -1.56 6.40 -3.08
CA TYR A 241 -2.91 6.91 -3.31
C TYR A 241 -3.35 6.66 -4.76
N LYS A 242 -2.51 7.06 -5.73
CA LYS A 242 -2.79 6.88 -7.15
C LYS A 242 -2.91 5.41 -7.53
N GLU A 243 -2.03 4.55 -7.03
CA GLU A 243 -2.02 3.11 -7.29
C GLU A 243 -3.28 2.43 -6.73
N LEU A 244 -3.77 2.86 -5.57
CA LEU A 244 -5.04 2.40 -5.00
C LEU A 244 -6.22 2.81 -5.88
N CYS A 245 -6.33 4.09 -6.23
CA CYS A 245 -7.37 4.58 -7.13
C CYS A 245 -7.37 3.88 -8.50
N ASP A 246 -6.18 3.63 -9.06
CA ASP A 246 -6.02 2.92 -10.33
C ASP A 246 -6.11 1.39 -10.18
N CYS A 247 -6.22 0.88 -8.95
CA CYS A 247 -6.23 -0.55 -8.61
C CYS A 247 -5.05 -1.33 -9.22
N LYS A 248 -3.88 -0.70 -9.31
CA LYS A 248 -2.70 -1.27 -9.97
C LYS A 248 -1.41 -0.57 -9.50
N LEU A 249 -0.33 -1.35 -9.32
CA LEU A 249 1.01 -0.78 -9.13
C LEU A 249 1.57 -0.22 -10.44
N HIS A 250 2.12 0.99 -10.39
CA HIS A 250 2.78 1.62 -11.53
C HIS A 250 4.27 1.33 -11.49
N GLU A 251 4.89 1.05 -12.64
CA GLU A 251 6.36 1.04 -12.70
C GLU A 251 6.89 2.45 -12.44
N GLU A 252 8.03 2.55 -11.75
CA GLU A 252 8.71 3.83 -11.56
C GLU A 252 9.31 4.22 -12.91
N GLY A 253 8.74 5.24 -13.53
CA GLY A 253 9.30 5.92 -14.70
C GLY A 253 10.18 7.10 -14.33
#